data_AF-A0AAD9LX60-F1
#
_entry.id   AF-A0AAD9LX60-F1
#
_cell.length_a   1.000
_cell.length_b   1.000
_cell.length_c   1.000
_cell.angle_alpha   90.00
_cell.angle_beta   90.00
_cell.angle_gamma   90.00
#
_symmetry.space_group_name_H-M   'P 1'
#
loop_
_entity.id
_entity.type
_entity.pdbx_description
1 polymer ?
#
loop_
_entity_poly.entity_id
_entity_poly.type
_entity_poly.pdbx_seq_one_letter_code
_entity_poly.pdbx_strand_id
1 'polypeptide(L)'
;SLKEFQMLITIVLTISIFGASTFAIIAGQMQDPAELWKPAPPPFSLATVRRFLAAAWLCFILTIAIAGYSSSVVIILRQRAERFNEHTWHAHWDILGIASSILLHVLLVLAFLFLSLGLVAY
;
A
#
# COMPACT_ATOMS: atom_id res chain seq x y z
N SER A 1 18.29 -13.46 3.97
CA SER A 1 19.09 -13.30 5.21
C SER A 1 18.30 -12.51 6.25
N LEU A 2 18.47 -12.76 7.55
CA LEU A 2 17.77 -12.03 8.64
C LEU A 2 18.04 -10.51 8.57
N LYS A 3 19.20 -10.12 8.06
CA LYS A 3 19.60 -8.73 7.82
C LYS A 3 18.80 -8.04 6.70
N GLU A 4 18.43 -8.76 5.65
CA GLU A 4 17.61 -8.24 4.54
C GLU A 4 16.17 -8.02 5.01
N PHE A 5 15.63 -8.97 5.78
CA PHE A 5 14.31 -8.83 6.37
C PHE A 5 14.24 -7.67 7.37
N GLN A 6 15.28 -7.50 8.19
CA GLN A 6 15.40 -6.35 9.09
C GLN A 6 15.47 -5.04 8.32
N MET A 7 16.28 -4.96 7.27
CA MET A 7 16.37 -3.78 6.39
C MET A 7 15.01 -3.47 5.75
N LEU A 8 14.28 -4.50 5.31
CA LEU A 8 12.95 -4.34 4.73
C LEU A 8 11.95 -3.76 5.73
N ILE A 9 11.90 -4.31 6.95
CA ILE A 9 11.05 -3.79 8.02
C ILE A 9 11.41 -2.34 8.32
N THR A 10 12.71 -2.02 8.41
CA THR A 10 13.16 -0.65 8.64
C THR A 10 12.70 0.29 7.53
N ILE A 11 12.86 -0.10 6.26
CA ILE A 11 12.41 0.71 5.12
C ILE A 11 10.89 0.93 5.16
N VAL A 12 10.10 -0.14 5.36
CA VAL A 12 8.64 -0.04 5.43
C VAL A 12 8.22 0.87 6.58
N LEU A 13 8.81 0.72 7.77
CA LEU A 13 8.52 1.57 8.92
C LEU A 13 8.91 3.03 8.69
N THR A 14 10.10 3.28 8.13
CA THR A 14 10.56 4.65 7.84
C THR A 14 9.63 5.33 6.84
N ILE A 15 9.28 4.65 5.74
CA ILE A 15 8.33 5.19 4.73
C ILE A 15 6.95 5.40 5.38
N SER A 16 6.49 4.47 6.21
CA SER A 16 5.21 4.57 6.91
C SER A 16 5.13 5.79 7.82
N ILE A 17 6.15 6.02 8.64
CA ILE A 17 6.21 7.14 9.59
C ILE A 17 6.33 8.46 8.83
N PHE A 18 7.23 8.53 7.86
CA PHE A 18 7.46 9.75 7.08
C PHE A 18 6.26 10.14 6.23
N GLY A 19 5.62 9.17 5.57
CA GLY A 19 4.41 9.46 4.83
C GLY A 19 3.24 9.80 5.74
N ALA A 20 3.05 9.10 6.87
CA ALA A 20 1.99 9.43 7.83
C ALA A 20 2.11 10.88 8.36
N SER A 21 3.32 11.36 8.66
CA SER A 21 3.53 12.76 9.06
C SER A 21 3.22 13.74 7.95
N THR A 22 3.62 13.43 6.71
CA THR A 22 3.30 14.25 5.52
C THR A 22 1.79 14.31 5.28
N PHE A 23 1.10 13.17 5.39
CA PHE A 23 -0.35 13.09 5.26
C PHE A 23 -1.09 13.83 6.37
N ALA A 24 -0.58 13.82 7.61
CA ALA A 24 -1.15 14.60 8.70
C ALA A 24 -1.08 16.11 8.42
N ILE A 25 0.01 16.59 7.80
CA ILE A 25 0.13 17.99 7.37
C ILE A 25 -0.87 18.29 6.26
N ILE A 26 -0.93 17.47 5.20
CA ILE A 26 -1.86 17.66 4.08
C ILE A 26 -3.31 17.68 4.57
N ALA A 27 -3.68 16.72 5.41
CA ALA A 27 -5.01 16.65 6.02
C ALA A 27 -5.30 17.84 6.94
N GLY A 28 -4.28 18.43 7.57
CA GLY A 28 -4.39 19.62 8.40
C GLY A 28 -4.54 20.92 7.61
N GLN A 29 -3.96 20.98 6.41
CA GLN A 29 -4.03 22.12 5.49
C GLN A 29 -5.22 22.05 4.52
N MET A 30 -5.97 20.95 4.52
CA MET A 30 -7.19 20.77 3.75
C MET A 30 -8.24 21.80 4.18
N GLN A 31 -8.61 22.69 3.24
CA GLN A 31 -9.61 23.75 3.45
C GLN A 31 -11.02 23.14 3.56
N ASP A 32 -11.94 23.79 4.26
CA ASP A 32 -13.31 23.27 4.42
C ASP A 32 -14.02 23.22 3.05
N PRO A 33 -14.38 22.03 2.53
CA PRO A 33 -15.04 21.91 1.23
C PRO A 33 -16.39 22.65 1.18
N ALA A 34 -16.97 23.00 2.34
CA ALA A 34 -18.17 23.84 2.42
C ALA A 34 -17.96 25.28 1.92
N GLU A 35 -16.72 25.79 1.88
CA GLU A 35 -16.44 27.11 1.30
C GLU A 35 -16.32 27.07 -0.22
N LEU A 36 -15.78 25.97 -0.78
CA LEU A 36 -15.56 25.80 -2.21
C LEU A 36 -16.85 25.48 -2.99
N TRP A 37 -17.80 24.78 -2.36
CA TRP A 37 -19.00 24.28 -3.04
C TRP A 37 -20.19 25.25 -3.08
N LYS A 38 -20.09 26.46 -2.52
CA LYS A 38 -21.24 27.40 -2.49
C LYS A 38 -21.74 27.73 -3.91
N PRO A 39 -23.06 27.59 -4.18
CA PRO A 39 -24.17 27.39 -3.23
C PRO A 39 -24.60 25.92 -3.01
N ALA A 40 -24.00 24.95 -3.68
CA ALA A 40 -24.32 23.53 -3.52
C ALA A 40 -23.68 22.94 -2.24
N PRO A 41 -24.30 21.94 -1.59
CA PRO A 41 -23.64 21.22 -0.52
C PRO A 41 -22.49 20.38 -1.08
N PRO A 42 -21.33 20.30 -0.40
CA PRO A 42 -20.24 19.44 -0.82
C PRO A 42 -20.67 17.96 -0.79
N PRO A 43 -20.17 17.12 -1.72
CA PRO A 43 -20.57 15.72 -1.81
C PRO A 43 -20.09 14.88 -0.61
N PHE A 44 -19.00 15.30 0.05
CA PHE A 44 -18.46 14.63 1.24
C PHE A 44 -18.01 15.63 2.30
N SER A 45 -18.10 15.24 3.57
CA SER A 45 -17.53 16.01 4.67
C SER A 45 -16.00 15.88 4.71
N LEU A 46 -15.32 16.91 5.22
CA LEU A 46 -13.87 16.91 5.38
C LEU A 46 -13.35 15.70 6.19
N ALA A 47 -14.09 15.29 7.22
CA ALA A 47 -13.78 14.10 8.01
C ALA A 47 -13.82 12.81 7.17
N THR A 48 -14.71 12.72 6.17
CA THR A 48 -14.82 11.56 5.27
C THR A 48 -13.65 11.54 4.28
N VAL A 49 -13.29 12.69 3.72
CA VAL A 49 -12.12 12.82 2.82
C VAL A 49 -10.82 12.42 3.54
N ARG A 50 -10.63 12.86 4.78
CA ARG A 50 -9.48 12.44 5.61
C ARG A 50 -9.44 10.93 5.83
N ARG A 51 -10.60 10.27 6.01
CA ARG A 51 -10.67 8.81 6.16
C ARG A 51 -10.32 8.09 4.86
N PHE A 52 -10.77 8.58 3.71
CA PHE A 52 -10.38 8.01 2.42
C PHE A 52 -8.88 8.16 2.16
N LEU A 53 -8.30 9.32 2.49
CA LEU A 53 -6.86 9.54 2.39
C LEU A 53 -6.06 8.59 3.30
N ALA A 54 -6.52 8.40 4.54
CA ALA A 54 -5.91 7.45 5.47
C ALA A 54 -6.04 6.00 4.98
N ALA A 55 -7.20 5.62 4.42
CA ALA A 55 -7.41 4.29 3.84
C ALA A 55 -6.49 4.05 2.61
N ALA A 56 -6.38 5.04 1.72
CA ALA A 56 -5.46 4.99 0.58
C ALA A 56 -4.01 4.80 1.03
N TRP A 57 -3.60 5.52 2.09
CA TRP A 57 -2.27 5.40 2.67
C TRP A 57 -2.01 4.00 3.26
N LEU A 58 -2.97 3.44 3.99
CA LEU A 58 -2.86 2.07 4.52
C LEU A 58 -2.75 1.03 3.40
N CYS A 59 -3.55 1.15 2.33
CA CYS A 59 -3.44 0.30 1.14
C CYS A 59 -2.04 0.38 0.51
N PHE A 60 -1.48 1.58 0.42
CA PHE A 60 -0.13 1.80 -0.10
C PHE A 60 0.95 1.15 0.76
N ILE A 61 0.93 1.34 2.08
CA ILE A 61 1.88 0.71 3.00
C ILE A 61 1.76 -0.82 2.95
N LEU A 62 0.54 -1.34 2.90
CA LEU A 62 0.31 -2.78 2.79
C LEU A 62 0.87 -3.34 1.47
N THR A 63 0.76 -2.59 0.37
CA THR A 63 1.35 -2.95 -0.92
C THR A 63 2.87 -3.08 -0.81
N ILE A 64 3.55 -2.12 -0.18
CA ILE A 64 5.01 -2.17 0.02
C ILE A 64 5.39 -3.38 0.89
N ALA A 65 4.65 -3.61 1.98
CA ALA A 65 4.91 -4.73 2.88
C ALA A 65 4.76 -6.08 2.17
N ILE A 66 3.71 -6.27 1.38
CA ILE A 66 3.46 -7.52 0.62
C ILE A 66 4.50 -7.71 -0.47
N ALA A 67 4.82 -6.67 -1.24
CA ALA A 67 5.84 -6.73 -2.29
C ALA A 67 7.21 -7.09 -1.69
N GLY A 68 7.56 -6.44 -0.58
CA GLY A 68 8.79 -6.68 0.14
C GLY A 68 8.89 -8.09 0.72
N TYR A 69 7.82 -8.54 1.38
CA TYR A 69 7.72 -9.90 1.91
C TYR A 69 7.82 -10.95 0.79
N SER A 70 7.07 -10.77 -0.30
CA SER A 70 7.09 -11.67 -1.46
C SER A 70 8.49 -11.78 -2.07
N SER A 71 9.18 -10.66 -2.27
CA SER A 71 10.58 -10.64 -2.77
C SER A 71 11.54 -11.36 -1.83
N SER A 72 11.45 -11.09 -0.52
CA SER A 72 12.32 -11.72 0.48
C SER A 72 12.12 -13.23 0.57
N VAL A 73 10.86 -13.67 0.53
CA VAL A 73 10.45 -15.08 0.52
C VAL A 73 11.01 -15.76 -0.73
N VAL A 74 10.84 -15.18 -1.92
CA VAL A 74 11.39 -15.71 -3.17
C VAL A 74 12.92 -15.84 -3.12
N ILE A 75 13.63 -14.88 -2.55
CA ILE A 75 15.11 -14.93 -2.43
C ILE A 75 15.56 -16.08 -1.52
N ILE A 76 14.97 -16.20 -0.32
CA ILE A 76 15.33 -17.25 0.66
C ILE A 76 15.04 -18.63 0.08
N LEU A 77 13.96 -18.76 -0.67
CA LEU A 77 13.47 -20.03 -1.15
C LEU A 77 14.15 -20.43 -2.47
N ARG A 78 14.55 -19.48 -3.32
CA ARG A 78 15.50 -19.71 -4.42
C ARG A 78 16.83 -20.28 -3.90
N GLN A 79 17.35 -19.73 -2.80
CA GLN A 79 18.57 -20.26 -2.14
C GLN A 79 18.41 -21.67 -1.54
N ARG A 80 17.16 -22.11 -1.27
CA ARG A 80 16.87 -23.49 -0.85
C ARG A 80 16.64 -24.42 -2.05
N ALA A 81 15.96 -23.97 -3.09
CA ALA A 81 15.68 -24.77 -4.28
C ALA A 81 16.96 -25.17 -5.03
N GLU A 82 17.94 -24.26 -5.13
CA GLU A 82 19.28 -24.58 -5.69
C GLU A 82 20.00 -25.68 -4.90
N ARG A 83 19.62 -25.92 -3.64
CA ARG A 83 20.18 -27.00 -2.82
C ARG A 83 19.46 -28.34 -2.94
N PHE A 84 18.19 -28.37 -3.36
CA PHE A 84 17.36 -29.57 -3.28
C PHE A 84 16.85 -30.13 -4.63
N ASN A 85 17.05 -29.42 -5.76
CA ASN A 85 16.76 -29.92 -7.12
C ASN A 85 15.35 -30.56 -7.29
N GLU A 86 14.33 -29.98 -6.64
CA GLU A 86 12.96 -30.51 -6.65
C GLU A 86 12.11 -29.91 -7.78
N HIS A 87 11.58 -30.78 -8.65
CA HIS A 87 10.79 -30.37 -9.83
C HIS A 87 9.34 -29.92 -9.50
N THR A 88 8.77 -30.38 -8.38
CA THR A 88 7.40 -30.02 -7.92
C THR A 88 7.31 -28.60 -7.37
N TRP A 89 8.46 -27.95 -7.18
CA TRP A 89 8.60 -26.58 -6.70
C TRP A 89 7.89 -25.57 -7.60
N HIS A 90 8.14 -25.61 -8.91
CA HIS A 90 7.73 -24.53 -9.83
C HIS A 90 6.22 -24.23 -9.83
N ALA A 91 5.37 -25.25 -9.73
CA ALA A 91 3.92 -25.09 -9.83
C ALA A 91 3.29 -24.33 -8.65
N HIS A 92 3.77 -24.55 -7.42
CA HIS A 92 3.23 -23.85 -6.25
C HIS A 92 3.70 -22.38 -6.19
N TRP A 93 4.86 -22.08 -6.78
CA TRP A 93 5.42 -20.73 -6.85
C TRP A 93 4.76 -19.85 -7.90
N ASP A 94 4.40 -20.41 -9.05
CA ASP A 94 3.60 -19.68 -10.03
C ASP A 94 2.29 -19.22 -9.39
N ILE A 95 1.62 -20.09 -8.63
CA ILE A 95 0.38 -19.75 -7.93
C ILE A 95 0.62 -18.63 -6.89
N LEU A 96 1.67 -18.75 -6.06
CA LEU A 96 1.94 -17.76 -5.02
C LEU A 96 2.36 -16.39 -5.59
N GLY A 97 3.14 -16.39 -6.67
CA GLY A 97 3.56 -15.19 -7.39
C GLY A 97 2.40 -14.52 -8.14
N ILE A 98 1.52 -15.31 -8.75
CA ILE A 98 0.28 -14.81 -9.36
C ILE A 98 -0.63 -14.21 -8.30
N ALA A 99 -0.81 -14.88 -7.16
CA ALA A 99 -1.64 -14.39 -6.06
C ALA A 99 -1.10 -13.09 -5.46
N SER A 100 0.21 -12.98 -5.23
CA SER A 100 0.81 -11.74 -4.72
C SER A 100 0.70 -10.61 -5.76
N SER A 101 0.90 -10.90 -7.05
CA SER A 101 0.74 -9.93 -8.12
C SER A 101 -0.70 -9.39 -8.19
N ILE A 102 -1.70 -10.27 -8.17
CA ILE A 102 -3.12 -9.87 -8.17
C ILE A 102 -3.42 -9.02 -6.94
N LEU A 103 -2.96 -9.43 -5.76
CA LEU A 103 -3.20 -8.71 -4.51
C LEU A 103 -2.59 -7.31 -4.55
N LEU A 104 -1.36 -7.16 -5.07
CA LEU A 104 -0.71 -5.87 -5.27
C LEU A 104 -1.50 -4.97 -6.22
N HIS A 105 -2.01 -5.51 -7.33
CA HIS A 105 -2.83 -4.75 -8.26
C HIS A 105 -4.15 -4.30 -7.63
N VAL A 106 -4.84 -5.17 -6.90
CA VAL A 106 -6.09 -4.85 -6.20
C VAL A 106 -5.86 -3.75 -5.16
N LEU A 107 -4.79 -3.85 -4.36
CA LEU A 107 -4.45 -2.83 -3.36
C LEU A 107 -4.11 -1.48 -4.00
N LEU A 108 -3.40 -1.50 -5.13
CA LEU A 108 -3.07 -0.29 -5.86
C LEU A 108 -4.34 0.37 -6.43
N VAL A 109 -5.23 -0.42 -7.05
CA VAL A 109 -6.52 0.07 -7.55
C VAL A 109 -7.36 0.65 -6.43
N LEU A 110 -7.42 0.00 -5.27
CA LEU A 110 -8.12 0.52 -4.10
C LEU A 110 -7.50 1.83 -3.58
N ALA A 111 -6.18 1.91 -3.52
CA ALA A 111 -5.49 3.12 -3.11
C ALA A 111 -5.82 4.31 -4.05
N PHE A 112 -5.75 4.08 -5.36
CA PHE A 112 -6.14 5.10 -6.35
C PHE A 112 -7.63 5.45 -6.29
N LEU A 113 -8.50 4.47 -6.06
CA LEU A 113 -9.93 4.68 -5.91
C LEU A 113 -10.24 5.57 -4.69
N PHE A 114 -9.63 5.29 -3.53
CA PHE A 114 -9.80 6.11 -2.34
C PHE A 114 -9.22 7.53 -2.52
N LEU A 115 -8.10 7.66 -3.23
CA LEU A 115 -7.50 8.96 -3.53
C LEU A 115 -8.39 9.75 -4.51
N SER A 116 -8.95 9.11 -5.53
CA SER A 116 -9.89 9.70 -6.47
C SER A 116 -11.20 10.14 -5.78
N LEU A 117 -11.75 9.33 -4.87
CA LEU A 117 -12.91 9.70 -4.04
C LEU A 117 -12.60 10.91 -3.15
N GLY A 118 -11.40 10.98 -2.59
CA GLY A 118 -10.95 12.13 -1.83
C GLY A 118 -10.80 13.40 -2.69
N LEU A 119 -10.38 13.26 -3.95
CA LEU A 119 -10.22 14.37 -4.88
C LEU A 119 -11.56 14.88 -5.43
N VAL A 120 -12.49 13.99 -5.79
CA VAL A 120 -13.85 14.39 -6.27
C VAL A 120 -14.62 15.17 -5.21
N ALA A 121 -14.26 15.01 -3.93
CA ALA A 121 -14.82 15.78 -2.84
C ALA A 121 -14.34 17.24 -2.77
N TYR A 122 -13.25 17.58 -3.46
CA TYR A 122 -12.61 18.88 -3.52
C TYR A 122 -12.79 19.53 -4.89
#